data_AF-A0A7V4M5D5-F1
#
_entry.id   AF-A0A7V4M5D5-F1
#
_cell.length_a   1.000
_cell.length_b   1.000
_cell.length_c   1.000
_cell.angle_alpha   90.00
_cell.angle_beta   90.00
_cell.angle_gamma   90.00
#
_symmetry.space_group_name_H-M   'P 1'
#
loop_
_entity.id
_entity.type
_entity.pdbx_description
1 polymer ?
#
loop_
_entity_poly.entity_id
_entity_poly.type
_entity_poly.pdbx_seq_one_letter_code
_entity_poly.pdbx_strand_id
1 'polypeptide(L)'
;MCRAEFPLAEIEPLLTQLPHIQAGLMEALEIPASRETIELYLFRGKASYDQHLARNLPKVAYRRALYVKDKGPGRVYAYRGPHFDVDVRHEVTHALLHGALPVVPLWLDEGLAVYFENPPEKRIFDSPQWESVRWAVRLGGVRRLENLEKKRRAEDMDRGDYRFAWAWVHFLLHGPPAAREELVRFVGDIQAGRPIGLLSERLRVRMGDPSQLLLSHVRSWSRP
;
A
#
# COMPACT_ATOMS: atom_id res chain seq x y z
N MET A 1 -9.76 -9.45 15.61
CA MET A 1 -9.93 -10.91 15.87
C MET A 1 -9.01 -11.67 14.92
N CYS A 2 -8.33 -12.74 15.35
CA CYS A 2 -7.50 -13.57 14.45
C CYS A 2 -7.97 -15.02 14.50
N ARG A 3 -8.28 -15.60 13.34
CA ARG A 3 -8.67 -17.01 13.15
C ARG A 3 -7.66 -17.66 12.23
N ALA A 4 -6.94 -18.66 12.73
CA ALA A 4 -5.96 -19.41 11.96
C ALA A 4 -6.25 -20.92 11.98
N GLU A 5 -6.03 -21.60 10.86
CA GLU A 5 -6.12 -23.07 10.74
C GLU A 5 -4.84 -23.80 11.19
N PHE A 6 -3.93 -23.07 11.82
CA PHE A 6 -2.66 -23.50 12.37
C PHE A 6 -2.38 -22.70 13.66
N PRO A 7 -1.50 -23.18 14.56
CA PRO A 7 -1.16 -22.49 15.79
C PRO A 7 -0.62 -21.07 15.55
N LEU A 8 -1.17 -20.08 16.27
CA LEU A 8 -0.74 -18.67 16.15
C LEU A 8 0.72 -18.44 16.56
N ALA A 9 1.27 -19.29 17.43
CA ALA A 9 2.68 -19.25 17.82
C ALA A 9 3.62 -19.35 16.61
N GLU A 10 3.22 -20.04 15.54
CA GLU A 10 4.02 -20.15 14.32
C GLU A 10 4.09 -18.86 13.47
N ILE A 11 3.31 -17.83 13.81
CA ILE A 11 3.28 -16.52 13.15
C ILE A 11 3.39 -15.36 14.13
N GLU A 12 3.76 -15.63 15.37
CA GLU A 12 3.96 -14.59 16.38
C GLU A 12 4.90 -13.46 15.91
N PRO A 13 6.01 -13.72 15.20
CA PRO A 13 6.84 -12.65 14.63
C PRO A 13 6.10 -11.75 13.64
N LEU A 14 5.18 -12.31 12.83
CA LEU A 14 4.37 -11.53 11.90
C LEU A 14 3.31 -10.71 12.65
N LEU A 15 2.61 -11.32 13.61
CA LEU A 15 1.56 -10.65 14.37
C LEU A 15 2.09 -9.45 15.17
N THR A 16 3.29 -9.57 15.73
CA THR A 16 3.97 -8.48 16.45
C THR A 16 4.43 -7.34 15.53
N GLN A 17 4.57 -7.58 14.22
CA GLN A 17 4.89 -6.54 13.24
C GLN A 17 3.67 -5.72 12.80
N LEU A 18 2.45 -6.26 12.87
CA LEU A 18 1.26 -5.57 12.34
C LEU A 18 0.99 -4.21 13.02
N PRO A 19 1.12 -4.05 14.35
CA PRO A 19 1.00 -2.73 14.99
C PRO A 19 2.03 -1.71 14.50
N HIS A 20 3.23 -2.16 14.09
CA HIS A 20 4.26 -1.27 13.54
C HIS A 20 3.90 -0.73 12.16
N ILE A 21 3.02 -1.41 11.41
CA ILE A 21 2.47 -0.85 10.16
C ILE A 21 1.57 0.34 10.48
N GLN A 22 0.69 0.21 11.48
CA GLN A 22 -0.16 1.32 11.89
C GLN A 22 0.66 2.51 12.39
N ALA A 23 1.64 2.27 13.27
CA ALA A 23 2.53 3.32 13.75
C ALA A 23 3.28 4.01 12.59
N GLY A 24 3.80 3.23 11.64
CA GLY A 24 4.48 3.77 10.47
C GLY A 24 3.56 4.56 9.54
N LEU A 25 2.29 4.17 9.37
CA LEU A 25 1.31 4.93 8.60
C LEU A 25 0.95 6.26 9.28
N MET A 26 0.74 6.22 10.60
CA MET A 26 0.48 7.43 11.41
C MET A 26 1.65 8.40 11.32
N GLU A 27 2.88 7.92 11.45
CA GLU A 27 4.08 8.73 11.32
C GLU A 27 4.27 9.25 9.90
N ALA A 28 4.08 8.42 8.88
CA ALA A 28 4.32 8.80 7.48
C ALA A 28 3.31 9.83 6.97
N LEU A 29 2.04 9.70 7.35
CA LEU A 29 0.92 10.48 6.78
C LEU A 29 0.29 11.47 7.77
N GLU A 30 0.71 11.45 9.03
CA GLU A 30 0.13 12.26 10.11
C GLU A 30 -1.38 12.04 10.28
N ILE A 31 -1.80 10.80 10.07
CA ILE A 31 -3.20 10.34 10.24
C ILE A 31 -3.42 9.76 11.64
N PRO A 32 -4.65 9.82 12.19
CA PRO A 32 -5.01 9.11 13.39
C PRO A 32 -4.91 7.59 13.20
N ALA A 33 -4.73 6.88 14.30
CA ALA A 33 -4.84 5.42 14.31
C ALA A 33 -6.22 4.98 13.79
N SER A 34 -6.24 3.88 13.02
CA SER A 34 -7.50 3.20 12.70
C SER A 34 -8.16 2.75 14.01
N ARG A 35 -9.44 3.09 14.16
CA ARG A 35 -10.25 2.62 15.30
C ARG A 35 -11.04 1.36 14.96
N GLU A 36 -10.91 0.91 13.72
CA GLU A 36 -11.65 -0.23 13.24
C GLU A 36 -10.98 -1.54 13.63
N THR A 37 -11.77 -2.51 14.08
CA THR A 37 -11.25 -3.86 14.28
C THR A 37 -10.95 -4.50 12.94
N ILE A 38 -9.76 -5.09 12.81
CA ILE A 38 -9.40 -5.93 11.67
C ILE A 38 -9.57 -7.40 12.06
N GLU A 39 -10.22 -8.17 11.20
CA GLU A 39 -10.35 -9.62 11.33
C GLU A 39 -9.40 -10.34 10.38
N LEU A 40 -8.55 -11.20 10.92
CA LEU A 40 -7.63 -12.01 10.13
C LEU A 40 -8.17 -13.44 10.01
N TYR A 41 -8.25 -13.93 8.78
CA TYR A 41 -8.61 -15.31 8.42
C TYR A 41 -7.42 -15.95 7.71
N LEU A 42 -6.69 -16.79 8.44
CA LEU A 42 -5.40 -17.33 8.03
C LEU A 42 -5.51 -18.84 7.78
N PHE A 43 -5.39 -19.25 6.52
CA PHE A 43 -5.65 -20.61 6.09
C PHE A 43 -4.36 -21.44 6.04
N ARG A 44 -4.46 -22.73 6.35
CA ARG A 44 -3.32 -23.66 6.34
C ARG A 44 -2.72 -23.83 4.96
N GLY A 45 -3.50 -23.61 3.91
CA GLY A 45 -3.00 -23.64 2.54
C GLY A 45 -4.06 -23.22 1.54
N LYS A 46 -3.67 -23.24 0.27
CA LYS A 46 -4.51 -22.77 -0.84
C LYS A 46 -5.86 -23.48 -0.92
N ALA A 47 -5.93 -24.78 -0.65
CA ALA A 47 -7.15 -25.56 -0.78
C ALA A 47 -8.27 -25.10 0.17
N SER A 48 -7.96 -24.90 1.46
CA SER A 48 -8.96 -24.43 2.44
C SER A 48 -9.34 -22.96 2.21
N TYR A 49 -8.38 -22.14 1.77
CA TYR A 49 -8.63 -20.78 1.33
C TYR A 49 -9.59 -20.71 0.14
N ASP A 50 -9.31 -21.44 -0.95
CA ASP A 50 -10.15 -21.48 -2.14
C ASP A 50 -11.57 -21.95 -1.78
N GLN A 51 -11.67 -23.01 -0.97
CA GLN A 51 -12.96 -23.53 -0.51
C GLN A 51 -13.74 -22.50 0.31
N HIS A 52 -13.05 -21.75 1.18
CA HIS A 52 -13.67 -20.71 1.98
C HIS A 52 -14.14 -19.54 1.12
N LEU A 53 -13.32 -19.06 0.19
CA LEU A 53 -13.69 -17.98 -0.71
C LEU A 53 -14.86 -18.37 -1.61
N ALA A 54 -14.85 -19.57 -2.20
CA ALA A 54 -15.93 -20.04 -3.05
C ALA A 54 -17.29 -20.09 -2.32
N ARG A 55 -17.27 -20.42 -1.02
CA ARG A 55 -18.49 -20.49 -0.19
C ARG A 55 -18.96 -19.13 0.28
N ASN A 56 -18.05 -18.27 0.74
CA ASN A 56 -18.41 -17.05 1.48
C ASN A 56 -18.30 -15.77 0.63
N LEU A 57 -17.47 -15.79 -0.42
CA LEU A 57 -17.16 -14.66 -1.30
C LEU A 57 -17.19 -15.05 -2.79
N PRO A 58 -18.26 -15.71 -3.29
CA PRO A 58 -18.28 -16.32 -4.63
C PRO A 58 -18.15 -15.34 -5.80
N LYS A 59 -18.37 -14.04 -5.57
CA LYS A 59 -18.29 -12.99 -6.60
C LYS A 59 -16.93 -12.30 -6.66
N VAL A 60 -16.04 -12.57 -5.71
CA VAL A 60 -14.73 -11.94 -5.64
C VAL A 60 -13.78 -12.63 -6.62
N ALA A 61 -13.06 -11.83 -7.42
CA ALA A 61 -12.03 -12.36 -8.29
C ALA A 61 -10.91 -13.01 -7.46
N TYR A 62 -10.44 -14.17 -7.88
CA TYR A 62 -9.39 -14.88 -7.16
C TYR A 62 -8.13 -13.99 -6.99
N ARG A 63 -7.60 -13.99 -5.77
CA ARG A 63 -6.33 -13.37 -5.37
C ARG A 63 -5.64 -14.28 -4.36
N ARG A 64 -4.34 -14.08 -4.14
CA ARG A 64 -3.53 -14.88 -3.22
C ARG A 64 -3.83 -14.54 -1.75
N ALA A 65 -4.09 -13.26 -1.50
CA ALA A 65 -4.70 -12.73 -0.30
C ALA A 65 -5.69 -11.64 -0.70
N LEU A 66 -6.52 -11.22 0.25
CA LEU A 66 -7.60 -10.29 -0.04
C LEU A 66 -8.04 -9.54 1.22
N TYR A 67 -8.13 -8.22 1.14
CA TYR A 67 -8.88 -7.36 2.03
C TYR A 67 -10.33 -7.19 1.53
N VAL A 68 -11.29 -7.38 2.42
CA VAL A 68 -12.72 -7.11 2.18
C VAL A 68 -13.23 -6.13 3.21
N LYS A 69 -13.88 -5.08 2.72
CA LYS A 69 -14.65 -4.15 3.52
C LYS A 69 -16.11 -4.17 3.08
N ASP A 70 -17.01 -4.50 4.01
CA ASP A 70 -18.47 -4.45 3.81
C ASP A 70 -19.14 -3.60 4.91
N LYS A 71 -20.30 -4.03 5.44
CA LYS A 71 -21.00 -3.35 6.54
C LYS A 71 -20.39 -3.60 7.93
N GLY A 72 -19.30 -4.37 8.01
CA GLY A 72 -18.65 -4.77 9.26
C GLY A 72 -17.18 -4.35 9.37
N PRO A 73 -16.43 -4.98 10.29
CA PRO A 73 -14.99 -4.82 10.36
C PRO A 73 -14.33 -5.29 9.07
N GLY A 74 -13.21 -4.66 8.72
CA GLY A 74 -12.34 -5.07 7.63
C GLY A 74 -11.80 -6.47 7.85
N ARG A 75 -11.88 -7.32 6.83
CA ARG A 75 -11.46 -8.73 6.90
C ARG A 75 -10.32 -8.98 5.94
N VAL A 76 -9.24 -9.57 6.43
CA VAL A 76 -8.08 -10.00 5.64
C VAL A 76 -8.05 -11.52 5.56
N TYR A 77 -7.99 -12.04 4.34
CA TYR A 77 -7.92 -13.46 4.05
C TYR A 77 -6.58 -13.78 3.40
N ALA A 78 -5.81 -14.69 3.97
CA ALA A 78 -4.52 -15.12 3.41
C ALA A 78 -4.24 -16.58 3.74
N TYR A 79 -3.46 -17.28 2.91
CA TYR A 79 -3.10 -18.68 3.14
C TYR A 79 -1.60 -18.89 3.21
N ARG A 80 -1.15 -19.86 4.02
CA ARG A 80 0.28 -20.19 4.16
C ARG A 80 0.91 -20.57 2.83
N GLY A 81 2.04 -19.95 2.54
CA GLY A 81 2.85 -20.17 1.35
C GLY A 81 4.08 -19.27 1.36
N PRO A 82 4.90 -19.28 0.29
CA PRO A 82 6.16 -18.54 0.24
C PRO A 82 6.04 -17.02 0.43
N HIS A 83 4.87 -16.45 0.18
CA HIS A 83 4.61 -15.01 0.25
C HIS A 83 3.67 -14.60 1.38
N PHE A 84 3.33 -15.53 2.28
CA PHE A 84 2.29 -15.33 3.30
C PHE A 84 2.47 -14.04 4.11
N ASP A 85 3.67 -13.82 4.66
CA ASP A 85 3.98 -12.64 5.45
C ASP A 85 3.86 -11.33 4.65
N VAL A 86 4.29 -11.35 3.39
CA VAL A 86 4.21 -10.18 2.49
C VAL A 86 2.75 -9.88 2.20
N ASP A 87 1.98 -10.90 1.84
CA ASP A 87 0.56 -10.78 1.52
C ASP A 87 -0.25 -10.28 2.72
N VAL A 88 -0.01 -10.81 3.92
CA VAL A 88 -0.69 -10.35 5.14
C VAL A 88 -0.37 -8.89 5.44
N ARG A 89 0.90 -8.48 5.35
CA ARG A 89 1.29 -7.07 5.58
C ARG A 89 0.67 -6.13 4.53
N HIS A 90 0.59 -6.58 3.27
CA HIS A 90 -0.05 -5.85 2.17
C HIS A 90 -1.53 -5.60 2.47
N GLU A 91 -2.30 -6.66 2.72
CA GLU A 91 -3.75 -6.56 2.95
C GLU A 91 -4.10 -5.86 4.27
N VAL A 92 -3.27 -6.00 5.30
CA VAL A 92 -3.43 -5.25 6.56
C VAL A 92 -3.18 -3.76 6.34
N THR A 93 -2.29 -3.38 5.42
CA THR A 93 -2.07 -1.97 5.10
C THR A 93 -3.32 -1.34 4.50
N HIS A 94 -4.00 -2.02 3.56
CA HIS A 94 -5.31 -1.59 3.07
C HIS A 94 -6.32 -1.45 4.21
N ALA A 95 -6.44 -2.47 5.06
CA ALA A 95 -7.38 -2.45 6.18
C ALA A 95 -7.16 -1.27 7.14
N LEU A 96 -5.90 -0.92 7.42
CA LEU A 96 -5.53 0.21 8.26
C LEU A 96 -5.84 1.55 7.58
N LEU A 97 -5.54 1.69 6.29
CA LEU A 97 -5.81 2.90 5.52
C LEU A 97 -7.31 3.19 5.42
N HIS A 98 -8.11 2.19 5.04
CA HIS A 98 -9.57 2.32 4.91
C HIS A 98 -10.29 2.45 6.27
N GLY A 99 -9.64 2.07 7.37
CA GLY A 99 -10.14 2.33 8.73
C GLY A 99 -9.77 3.71 9.28
N ALA A 100 -8.77 4.38 8.71
CA ALA A 100 -8.29 5.70 9.13
C ALA A 100 -8.75 6.85 8.21
N LEU A 101 -9.06 6.54 6.95
CA LEU A 101 -9.41 7.52 5.92
C LEU A 101 -10.78 7.20 5.29
N PRO A 102 -11.62 8.22 5.01
CA PRO A 102 -12.93 8.01 4.39
C PRO A 102 -12.84 7.53 2.93
N VAL A 103 -11.75 7.88 2.23
CA VAL A 103 -11.44 7.43 0.89
C VAL A 103 -9.92 7.43 0.71
N VAL A 104 -9.40 6.50 -0.08
CA VAL A 104 -7.98 6.44 -0.43
C VAL A 104 -7.88 6.35 -1.95
N PRO A 105 -7.16 7.27 -2.63
CA PRO A 105 -6.91 7.13 -4.06
C PRO A 105 -6.21 5.81 -4.35
N LEU A 106 -6.66 5.09 -5.37
CA LEU A 106 -6.19 3.72 -5.66
C LEU A 106 -4.66 3.61 -5.76
N TRP A 107 -4.00 4.55 -6.44
CA TRP A 107 -2.54 4.55 -6.55
C TRP A 107 -1.84 4.72 -5.19
N LEU A 108 -2.42 5.50 -4.28
CA LEU A 108 -1.84 5.74 -2.96
C LEU A 108 -2.06 4.52 -2.07
N ASP A 109 -3.26 3.93 -2.14
CA ASP A 109 -3.61 2.70 -1.44
C ASP A 109 -2.64 1.57 -1.80
N GLU A 110 -2.51 1.28 -3.10
CA GLU A 110 -1.62 0.24 -3.61
C GLU A 110 -0.14 0.57 -3.40
N GLY A 111 0.27 1.82 -3.59
CA GLY A 111 1.65 2.24 -3.39
C GLY A 111 2.11 2.09 -1.95
N LEU A 112 1.23 2.43 -0.98
CA LEU A 112 1.51 2.26 0.45
C LEU A 112 1.47 0.78 0.84
N ALA A 113 0.53 -0.02 0.32
CA ALA A 113 0.49 -1.46 0.56
C ALA A 113 1.79 -2.14 0.10
N VAL A 114 2.28 -1.83 -1.12
CA VAL A 114 3.57 -2.32 -1.63
C VAL A 114 4.77 -1.77 -0.83
N TYR A 115 4.66 -0.57 -0.25
CA TYR A 115 5.72 -0.04 0.59
C TYR A 115 5.78 -0.78 1.95
N PHE A 116 4.64 -0.96 2.61
CA PHE A 116 4.54 -1.55 3.96
C PHE A 116 4.51 -3.08 3.98
N GLU A 117 4.31 -3.77 2.84
CA GLU A 117 4.47 -5.23 2.72
C GLU A 117 5.91 -5.69 3.02
N ASN A 118 6.88 -4.78 2.87
CA ASN A 118 8.27 -4.98 3.22
C ASN A 118 8.50 -4.73 4.72
N PRO A 119 9.37 -5.51 5.39
CA PRO A 119 9.74 -5.24 6.77
C PRO A 119 10.55 -3.93 6.87
N PRO A 120 10.53 -3.23 8.02
CA PRO A 120 11.08 -1.87 8.17
C PRO A 120 12.49 -1.69 7.61
N GLU A 121 13.38 -2.65 7.84
CA GLU A 121 14.77 -2.64 7.41
C GLU A 121 14.96 -2.65 5.88
N LYS A 122 13.95 -3.10 5.11
CA LYS A 122 13.99 -3.14 3.64
C LYS A 122 13.28 -1.98 2.97
N ARG A 123 12.33 -1.30 3.64
CA ARG A 123 11.40 -0.35 2.98
C ARG A 123 12.10 0.78 2.22
N ILE A 124 13.16 1.31 2.81
CA ILE A 124 13.84 2.53 2.33
C ILE A 124 14.86 2.21 1.24
N PHE A 125 15.78 1.28 1.49
CA PHE A 125 16.92 1.04 0.59
C PHE A 125 16.89 -0.30 -0.13
N ASP A 126 16.33 -1.34 0.47
CA ASP A 126 16.45 -2.73 -0.03
C ASP A 126 15.12 -3.31 -0.49
N SER A 127 14.16 -2.45 -0.87
CA SER A 127 12.89 -2.90 -1.41
C SER A 127 13.12 -3.63 -2.73
N PRO A 128 12.49 -4.80 -2.95
CA PRO A 128 12.61 -5.54 -4.21
C PRO A 128 12.09 -4.74 -5.42
N GLN A 129 11.32 -3.66 -5.19
CA GLN A 129 10.78 -2.83 -6.25
C GLN A 129 11.84 -1.98 -6.97
N TRP A 130 12.96 -1.67 -6.29
CA TRP A 130 14.02 -0.81 -6.81
C TRP A 130 14.57 -1.29 -8.14
N GLU A 131 14.86 -2.59 -8.27
CA GLU A 131 15.41 -3.15 -9.50
C GLU A 131 14.49 -2.89 -10.68
N SER A 132 13.19 -3.19 -10.52
CA SER A 132 12.20 -3.05 -11.57
C SER A 132 11.92 -1.59 -11.95
N VAL A 133 11.95 -0.68 -10.97
CA VAL A 133 11.79 0.78 -11.18
C VAL A 133 12.99 1.36 -11.91
N ARG A 134 14.21 1.04 -11.47
CA ARG A 134 15.44 1.51 -12.12
C ARG A 134 15.52 1.01 -13.55
N TRP A 135 15.16 -0.25 -13.81
CA TRP A 135 15.10 -0.78 -15.17
C TRP A 135 14.10 -0.05 -16.04
N ALA A 136 12.88 0.21 -15.54
CA ALA A 136 11.88 0.98 -16.29
C ALA A 136 12.38 2.38 -16.64
N VAL A 137 12.95 3.09 -15.66
CA VAL A 137 13.49 4.45 -15.84
C VAL A 137 14.64 4.47 -16.85
N ARG A 138 15.53 3.47 -16.83
CA ARG A 138 16.63 3.36 -17.81
C ARG A 138 16.13 3.18 -19.25
N LEU A 139 15.01 2.47 -19.42
CA LEU A 139 14.36 2.28 -20.72
C LEU A 139 13.44 3.45 -21.12
N GLY A 140 13.46 4.56 -20.36
CA GLY A 140 12.61 5.73 -20.60
C GLY A 140 11.15 5.57 -20.18
N GLY A 141 10.82 4.48 -19.49
CA GLY A 141 9.46 4.22 -18.99
C GLY A 141 9.22 4.87 -17.62
N VAL A 142 8.25 5.78 -17.54
CA VAL A 142 7.70 6.31 -16.28
C VAL A 142 6.18 6.42 -16.38
N ARG A 143 5.45 5.88 -15.39
CA ARG A 143 4.03 6.20 -15.23
C ARG A 143 3.91 7.50 -14.44
N ARG A 144 3.50 8.56 -15.13
CA ARG A 144 3.24 9.86 -14.50
C ARG A 144 2.10 9.76 -13.50
N LEU A 145 2.15 10.56 -12.42
CA LEU A 145 1.16 10.50 -11.36
C LEU A 145 -0.27 10.78 -11.86
N GLU A 146 -0.42 11.71 -12.82
CA GLU A 146 -1.71 12.06 -13.43
C GLU A 146 -2.39 10.86 -14.09
N ASN A 147 -1.60 9.90 -14.59
CA ASN A 147 -2.13 8.70 -15.22
C ASN A 147 -2.63 7.70 -14.16
N LEU A 148 -1.95 7.62 -13.02
CA LEU A 148 -2.33 6.75 -11.91
C LEU A 148 -3.58 7.29 -11.20
N GLU A 149 -3.69 8.60 -11.04
CA GLU A 149 -4.86 9.26 -10.41
C GLU A 149 -6.16 9.09 -11.19
N LYS A 150 -6.09 8.78 -12.50
CA LYS A 150 -7.25 8.49 -13.34
C LYS A 150 -7.81 7.08 -13.14
N LYS A 151 -7.02 6.15 -12.58
CA LYS A 151 -7.42 4.76 -12.38
C LYS A 151 -8.22 4.65 -11.09
N ARG A 152 -9.42 4.09 -11.18
CA ARG A 152 -10.35 4.00 -10.04
C ARG A 152 -10.61 2.57 -9.61
N ARG A 153 -10.27 1.59 -10.45
CA ARG A 153 -10.50 0.18 -10.19
C ARG A 153 -9.20 -0.60 -10.30
N ALA A 154 -9.03 -1.62 -9.46
CA ALA A 154 -7.85 -2.48 -9.51
C ALA A 154 -7.69 -3.17 -10.88
N GLU A 155 -8.80 -3.46 -11.58
CA GLU A 155 -8.77 -4.00 -12.95
C GLU A 155 -8.15 -3.03 -13.97
N ASP A 156 -8.13 -1.73 -13.68
CA ASP A 156 -7.53 -0.72 -14.55
C ASP A 156 -6.00 -0.66 -14.38
N MET A 157 -5.44 -1.28 -13.34
CA MET A 157 -4.01 -1.23 -13.02
C MET A 157 -3.25 -2.44 -13.57
N ASP A 158 -2.15 -2.16 -14.26
CA ASP A 158 -1.17 -3.16 -14.68
C ASP A 158 0.03 -3.20 -13.72
N ARG A 159 0.92 -4.19 -13.88
CA ARG A 159 2.13 -4.33 -13.05
C ARG A 159 3.02 -3.08 -13.05
N GLY A 160 3.03 -2.31 -14.13
CA GLY A 160 3.75 -1.05 -14.22
C GLY A 160 3.10 0.04 -13.35
N ASP A 161 1.78 0.08 -13.27
CA ASP A 161 1.06 1.00 -12.40
C ASP A 161 1.34 0.72 -10.93
N TYR A 162 1.30 -0.53 -10.48
CA TYR A 162 1.68 -0.93 -9.11
C TYR A 162 3.13 -0.52 -8.79
N ARG A 163 4.05 -0.82 -9.72
CA ARG A 163 5.46 -0.47 -9.59
C ARG A 163 5.67 1.03 -9.39
N PHE A 164 4.99 1.85 -10.20
CA PHE A 164 5.15 3.30 -10.11
C PHE A 164 4.33 3.94 -9.00
N ALA A 165 3.20 3.35 -8.59
CA ALA A 165 2.50 3.71 -7.36
C ALA A 165 3.44 3.61 -6.15
N TRP A 166 4.18 2.49 -6.03
CA TRP A 166 5.23 2.35 -5.03
C TRP A 166 6.34 3.40 -5.18
N ALA A 167 6.82 3.65 -6.42
CA ALA A 167 7.89 4.61 -6.66
C ALA A 167 7.48 6.05 -6.26
N TRP A 168 6.23 6.44 -6.53
CA TRP A 168 5.66 7.71 -6.11
C TRP A 168 5.55 7.81 -4.60
N VAL A 169 5.04 6.77 -3.92
CA VAL A 169 5.00 6.74 -2.46
C VAL A 169 6.40 6.86 -1.88
N HIS A 170 7.37 6.12 -2.40
CA HIS A 170 8.76 6.20 -1.96
C HIS A 170 9.34 7.62 -2.15
N PHE A 171 9.07 8.26 -3.29
CA PHE A 171 9.46 9.66 -3.53
C PHE A 171 8.78 10.64 -2.56
N LEU A 172 7.49 10.48 -2.30
CA LEU A 172 6.76 11.37 -1.41
C LEU A 172 7.22 11.25 0.03
N LEU A 173 7.61 10.05 0.48
CA LEU A 173 8.06 9.82 1.85
C LEU A 173 9.53 10.21 2.06
N HIS A 174 10.40 9.98 1.07
CA HIS A 174 11.86 10.06 1.24
C HIS A 174 12.57 11.04 0.31
N GLY A 175 11.83 11.69 -0.58
CA GLY A 175 12.33 12.76 -1.43
C GLY A 175 12.52 14.07 -0.64
N PRO A 176 12.50 15.23 -1.31
CA PRO A 176 12.57 16.52 -0.63
C PRO A 176 11.45 16.68 0.42
N PRO A 177 11.69 17.34 1.58
CA PRO A 177 10.69 17.52 2.63
C PRO A 177 9.35 18.09 2.13
N ALA A 178 9.41 19.00 1.16
CA ALA A 178 8.24 19.59 0.52
C ALA A 178 7.29 18.56 -0.13
N ALA A 179 7.79 17.40 -0.57
CA ALA A 179 7.00 16.31 -1.14
C ALA A 179 6.17 15.60 -0.06
N ARG A 180 6.79 15.28 1.09
CA ARG A 180 6.09 14.67 2.24
C ARG A 180 5.06 15.62 2.81
N GLU A 181 5.42 16.89 2.99
CA GLU A 181 4.48 17.91 3.47
C GLU A 181 3.25 18.04 2.56
N GLU A 182 3.42 17.90 1.24
CA GLU A 182 2.29 17.97 0.32
C GLU A 182 1.43 16.71 0.37
N LEU A 183 2.03 15.53 0.53
CA LEU A 183 1.30 14.29 0.79
C LEU A 183 0.48 14.39 2.09
N VAL A 184 1.08 14.86 3.19
CA VAL A 184 0.40 15.06 4.47
C VAL A 184 -0.77 16.04 4.32
N ARG A 185 -0.57 17.18 3.65
CA ARG A 185 -1.67 18.12 3.38
C ARG A 185 -2.78 17.48 2.55
N PHE A 186 -2.42 16.72 1.52
CA PHE A 186 -3.37 16.02 0.65
C PHE A 186 -4.21 15.00 1.43
N VAL A 187 -3.59 14.20 2.28
CA VAL A 187 -4.30 13.26 3.16
C VAL A 187 -5.14 14.00 4.21
N GLY A 188 -4.63 15.09 4.78
CA GLY A 188 -5.40 15.94 5.71
C GLY A 188 -6.64 16.59 5.07
N ASP A 189 -6.60 16.92 3.77
CA ASP A 189 -7.77 17.40 3.04
C ASP A 189 -8.82 16.29 2.85
N ILE A 190 -8.38 15.06 2.55
CA ILE A 190 -9.24 13.87 2.49
C ILE A 190 -9.96 13.68 3.82
N GLN A 191 -9.24 13.74 4.93
CA GLN A 191 -9.82 13.54 6.27
C GLN A 191 -10.83 14.62 6.64
N ALA A 192 -10.57 15.86 6.25
CA ALA A 192 -11.46 16.98 6.50
C ALA A 192 -12.68 17.02 5.56
N GLY A 193 -12.79 16.08 4.60
CA GLY A 193 -13.84 16.10 3.58
C GLY A 193 -13.76 17.32 2.65
N ARG A 194 -12.57 17.94 2.53
CA ARG A 194 -12.36 19.09 1.66
C ARG A 194 -12.25 18.64 0.21
N PRO A 195 -12.58 19.51 -0.77
CA PRO A 195 -12.33 19.20 -2.18
C PRO A 195 -10.87 18.84 -2.41
N ILE A 196 -10.63 17.59 -2.81
CA ILE A 196 -9.29 17.10 -3.13
C ILE A 196 -9.02 17.36 -4.62
N GLY A 197 -8.08 18.26 -4.91
CA GLY A 197 -7.48 18.37 -6.25
C GLY A 197 -6.55 17.20 -6.54
N LEU A 198 -5.97 17.13 -7.74
CA LEU A 198 -4.96 16.11 -8.06
C LEU A 198 -3.65 16.40 -7.31
N LEU A 199 -3.06 15.40 -6.66
CA LEU A 199 -1.77 15.54 -6.00
C LEU A 199 -0.69 15.92 -7.01
N SER A 200 -0.77 15.40 -8.24
CA SER A 200 0.16 15.77 -9.31
C SER A 200 0.19 17.28 -9.61
N GLU A 201 -0.97 17.93 -9.59
CA GLU A 201 -1.09 19.38 -9.83
C GLU A 201 -0.57 20.18 -8.64
N ARG A 202 -0.88 19.73 -7.42
CA ARG A 202 -0.39 20.33 -6.18
C ARG A 202 1.13 20.28 -6.07
N LEU A 203 1.73 19.12 -6.37
CA LEU A 203 3.17 18.95 -6.44
C LEU A 203 3.77 19.84 -7.53
N ARG A 204 3.11 19.95 -8.70
CA ARG A 204 3.56 20.81 -9.79
C ARG A 204 3.64 22.28 -9.37
N VAL A 205 2.60 22.78 -8.72
CA VAL A 205 2.57 24.16 -8.21
C VAL A 205 3.64 24.38 -7.15
N ARG A 206 3.85 23.41 -6.26
CA ARG A 206 4.77 23.55 -5.12
C ARG A 206 6.24 23.40 -5.51
N MET A 207 6.57 22.50 -6.43
CA MET A 207 7.95 22.02 -6.64
C MET A 207 8.37 21.95 -8.11
N GLY A 208 7.52 22.34 -9.07
CA GLY A 208 7.79 22.16 -10.50
C GLY A 208 7.47 20.74 -10.96
N ASP A 209 8.03 20.29 -12.09
CA ASP A 209 7.61 19.02 -12.72
C ASP A 209 7.85 17.79 -11.81
N PRO A 210 6.78 17.17 -11.25
CA PRO A 210 6.94 16.05 -10.33
C PRO A 210 7.55 14.83 -11.01
N SER A 211 7.37 14.66 -12.33
CA SER A 211 7.93 13.51 -13.05
C SER A 211 9.46 13.60 -13.14
N GLN A 212 10.01 14.80 -13.33
CA GLN A 212 11.45 15.02 -13.31
C GLN A 212 12.03 14.83 -11.90
N LEU A 213 11.29 15.23 -10.87
CA LEU A 213 11.69 15.01 -9.48
C LEU A 213 11.72 13.52 -9.13
N LEU A 214 10.70 12.74 -9.52
CA LEU A 214 10.71 11.29 -9.35
C LEU A 214 11.89 10.64 -10.10
N LEU A 215 12.14 11.05 -11.34
CA LEU A 215 13.28 10.55 -12.12
C LEU A 215 14.62 10.82 -11.43
N SER A 216 14.77 12.04 -10.90
CA SER A 216 15.96 12.44 -10.15
C SER A 216 16.12 11.58 -8.90
N HIS A 217 15.03 11.42 -8.12
CA HIS A 217 14.98 10.55 -6.95
C HIS A 217 15.45 9.14 -7.26
N VAL A 218 14.86 8.49 -8.26
CA VAL A 218 15.22 7.10 -8.62
C VAL A 218 16.69 6.96 -9.05
N ARG A 219 17.22 7.96 -9.75
CA ARG A 219 18.60 7.94 -10.28
C ARG A 219 19.64 8.19 -9.20
N SER A 220 19.36 9.06 -8.24
CA SER A 220 20.30 9.40 -7.18
C SER A 220 20.12 8.56 -5.91
N TRP A 221 19.03 7.79 -5.78
CA TRP A 221 18.78 7.01 -4.58
C TRP A 221 19.81 5.90 -4.39
N SER A 222 20.61 6.01 -3.34
CA SER A 222 21.55 4.99 -2.87
C SER A 222 21.65 5.05 -1.36
N ARG A 223 22.19 3.98 -0.75
CA ARG A 223 22.59 4.05 0.67
C ARG A 223 23.64 5.16 0.83
N PRO A 224 23.59 5.92 1.94
CA PRO A 224 24.67 6.84 2.32
C PRO A 224 26.00 6.12 2.47
#